data_AF-A0A3F3Q9R5-F1
#
_entry.id   AF-A0A3F3Q9R5-F1
#
_cell.length_a   1.000
_cell.length_b   1.000
_cell.length_c   1.000
_cell.angle_alpha   90.00
_cell.angle_beta   90.00
_cell.angle_gamma   90.00
#
_symmetry.space_group_name_H-M   'P 1'
#
loop_
_entity.id
_entity.type
_entity.pdbx_description
1 polymer ?
#
loop_
_entity_poly.entity_id
_entity_poly.type
_entity_poly.pdbx_seq_one_letter_code
_entity_poly.pdbx_strand_id
1 'polypeptide(L)'
;MKFNNAVNIATVACLSVSPTLALVTSCFDAVDSISKIPGHFIQNVQLNACPAGCSPNIDQWNSDVKEEILNELMEDGIGYTGINDEAAQKAFVKAIDDLYTTVVSKCQKESDGLNLCDDEDKVQPFLDCVNSNARTAVLKGVPGLLPYITNDRCQKVDEYLNSDQLWKDDFPEHFKSYVDKCHDI
;
A
#
# COMPACT_ATOMS: atom_id res chain seq x y z
N MET A 1 2.42 -73.53 5.65
CA MET A 1 2.27 -72.44 4.65
C MET A 1 1.02 -71.65 5.03
N LYS A 2 1.17 -70.38 5.45
CA LYS A 2 0.80 -69.15 4.70
C LYS A 2 -0.73 -68.93 4.63
N PHE A 3 -1.37 -67.80 4.97
CA PHE A 3 -1.00 -66.49 5.52
C PHE A 3 -2.28 -65.87 6.13
N ASN A 4 -2.11 -65.05 7.17
CA ASN A 4 -3.13 -64.20 7.81
C ASN A 4 -3.70 -63.16 6.83
N ASN A 5 -5.02 -62.94 6.85
CA ASN A 5 -5.63 -61.74 6.27
C ASN A 5 -5.96 -60.74 7.39
N ALA A 6 -5.13 -59.71 7.50
CA ALA A 6 -5.37 -58.55 8.35
C ALA A 6 -6.32 -57.58 7.62
N VAL A 7 -7.40 -57.20 8.30
CA VAL A 7 -8.32 -56.13 7.90
C VAL A 7 -7.59 -54.80 8.10
N ASN A 8 -7.20 -54.14 7.01
CA ASN A 8 -6.69 -52.78 7.05
C ASN A 8 -7.87 -51.81 7.22
N ILE A 9 -8.03 -51.30 8.43
CA ILE A 9 -8.91 -50.15 8.72
C ILE A 9 -8.13 -48.90 8.31
N ALA A 10 -8.50 -48.31 7.17
CA ALA A 10 -8.00 -47.02 6.75
C ALA A 10 -8.65 -45.92 7.62
N THR A 11 -7.91 -45.43 8.60
CA THR A 11 -8.26 -44.23 9.36
C THR A 11 -8.12 -43.01 8.45
N VAL A 12 -9.25 -42.47 8.00
CA VAL A 12 -9.31 -41.14 7.38
C VAL A 12 -9.07 -40.12 8.49
N ALA A 13 -7.82 -39.69 8.64
CA ALA A 13 -7.48 -38.54 9.45
C ALA A 13 -7.99 -37.28 8.73
N CYS A 14 -9.15 -36.78 9.12
CA CYS A 14 -9.55 -35.41 8.79
C CYS A 14 -8.52 -34.47 9.44
N LEU A 15 -7.54 -34.03 8.65
CA LEU A 15 -6.64 -32.95 9.02
C LEU A 15 -7.48 -31.68 9.17
N SER A 16 -7.92 -31.41 10.39
CA SER A 16 -8.40 -30.09 10.79
C SER A 16 -7.25 -29.12 10.62
N VAL A 17 -7.25 -28.36 9.52
CA VAL A 17 -6.31 -27.26 9.30
C VAL A 17 -6.59 -26.24 10.41
N SER A 18 -5.71 -26.18 11.41
CA SER A 18 -5.86 -25.27 12.53
C SER A 18 -5.90 -23.82 12.02
N PRO A 19 -6.86 -22.98 12.45
CA PRO A 19 -6.99 -21.58 12.00
C PRO A 19 -5.83 -20.67 12.41
N THR A 20 -4.80 -21.21 13.07
CA THR A 20 -3.64 -20.46 13.55
C THR A 20 -2.68 -20.03 12.43
N LEU A 21 -2.61 -20.76 11.29
CA LEU A 21 -1.79 -20.33 10.14
C LEU A 21 -2.37 -19.12 9.41
N ALA A 22 -3.70 -18.95 9.41
CA ALA A 22 -4.36 -17.79 8.82
C ALA A 22 -4.01 -16.50 9.59
N LEU A 23 -3.59 -16.62 10.86
CA LEU A 23 -3.24 -15.47 11.70
C LEU A 23 -1.96 -14.74 11.30
N VAL A 24 -1.03 -15.43 10.66
CA VAL A 24 0.27 -14.83 10.32
C VAL A 24 0.30 -14.41 8.85
N THR A 25 -0.44 -15.09 7.99
CA THR A 25 -0.43 -14.89 6.53
C THR A 25 -1.05 -13.57 6.09
N SER A 26 -2.28 -13.28 6.55
CA SER A 26 -2.98 -12.01 6.20
C SER A 26 -2.16 -10.75 6.50
N CYS A 27 -1.40 -10.74 7.61
CA CYS A 27 -0.56 -9.60 7.94
C CYS A 27 0.74 -9.53 7.13
N PHE A 28 1.24 -10.66 6.62
CA PHE A 28 2.34 -10.64 5.64
C PHE A 28 1.85 -10.09 4.30
N ASP A 29 0.66 -10.49 3.85
CA ASP A 29 0.05 -10.00 2.61
C ASP A 29 -0.19 -8.48 2.71
N ALA A 30 -0.76 -8.01 3.83
CA ALA A 30 -0.92 -6.58 4.09
C ALA A 30 0.42 -5.82 4.04
N VAL A 31 1.48 -6.34 4.66
CA VAL A 31 2.82 -5.72 4.62
C VAL A 31 3.37 -5.66 3.19
N ASP A 32 3.19 -6.73 2.42
CA ASP A 32 3.61 -6.78 1.02
C ASP A 32 2.83 -5.75 0.19
N SER A 33 1.51 -5.67 0.35
CA SER A 33 0.64 -4.70 -0.32
C SER A 33 0.98 -3.26 0.05
N ILE A 34 1.17 -2.94 1.33
CA ILE A 34 1.62 -1.60 1.77
C ILE A 34 2.97 -1.25 1.13
N SER A 35 3.89 -2.23 0.98
CA SER A 35 5.20 -1.95 0.40
C SER A 35 5.18 -1.60 -1.09
N LYS A 36 4.10 -1.94 -1.80
CA LYS A 36 3.89 -1.61 -3.21
C LYS A 36 3.20 -0.25 -3.41
N ILE A 37 2.53 0.26 -2.38
CA ILE A 37 1.75 1.50 -2.45
C ILE A 37 2.53 2.68 -3.01
N PRO A 38 3.77 2.99 -2.58
CA PRO A 38 4.48 4.14 -3.13
C PRO A 38 4.68 4.08 -4.64
N GLY A 39 4.98 2.90 -5.19
CA GLY A 39 5.13 2.70 -6.64
C GLY A 39 3.79 2.80 -7.37
N HIS A 40 2.74 2.14 -6.86
CA HIS A 40 1.39 2.23 -7.43
C HIS A 40 0.84 3.65 -7.40
N PHE A 41 1.14 4.40 -6.34
CA PHE A 41 0.75 5.80 -6.21
C PHE A 41 1.32 6.63 -7.35
N ILE A 42 2.62 6.54 -7.61
CA ILE A 42 3.28 7.25 -8.72
C ILE A 42 2.67 6.84 -10.07
N GLN A 43 2.44 5.55 -10.28
CA GLN A 43 1.82 5.06 -11.52
C GLN A 43 0.41 5.62 -11.72
N ASN A 44 -0.39 5.74 -10.65
CA ASN A 44 -1.73 6.32 -10.73
C ASN A 44 -1.69 7.85 -10.90
N VAL A 45 -0.69 8.54 -10.33
CA VAL A 45 -0.41 9.94 -10.69
C VAL A 45 -0.18 10.06 -12.20
N GLN A 46 0.69 9.22 -12.78
CA GLN A 46 0.98 9.26 -14.21
C GLN A 46 -0.28 8.97 -15.06
N LEU A 47 -1.06 7.95 -14.66
CA LEU A 47 -2.27 7.54 -15.36
C LEU A 47 -3.34 8.66 -15.43
N ASN A 48 -3.47 9.45 -14.37
CA ASN A 48 -4.49 10.49 -14.28
C ASN A 48 -3.99 11.87 -14.72
N ALA A 49 -2.74 12.23 -14.42
CA ALA A 49 -2.19 13.56 -14.68
C ALA A 49 -1.68 13.73 -16.12
N CYS A 50 -0.93 12.74 -16.64
CA CYS A 50 -0.22 12.92 -17.92
C CYS A 50 -1.15 13.05 -19.13
N PRO A 51 -2.24 12.26 -19.26
CA PRO A 51 -3.21 12.45 -20.34
C PRO A 51 -3.95 13.79 -20.28
N ALA A 52 -4.06 14.40 -19.09
CA ALA A 52 -4.64 15.72 -18.89
C ALA A 52 -3.66 16.87 -19.22
N GLY A 53 -2.42 16.55 -19.60
CA GLY A 53 -1.38 17.54 -19.92
C GLY A 53 -0.77 18.19 -18.68
N CYS A 54 -0.92 17.60 -17.49
CA CYS A 54 -0.22 18.04 -16.29
C CYS A 54 1.26 17.65 -16.36
N SER A 55 2.11 18.31 -15.55
CA SER A 55 3.54 17.98 -15.41
C SER A 55 3.93 17.82 -13.93
N PRO A 56 3.35 16.81 -13.24
CA PRO A 56 3.65 16.54 -11.83
C PRO A 56 5.14 16.36 -11.60
N ASN A 57 5.69 17.15 -10.68
CA ASN A 57 7.02 16.95 -10.14
C ASN A 57 6.92 16.65 -8.63
N ILE A 58 7.90 15.93 -8.09
CA ILE A 58 7.86 15.46 -6.70
C ILE A 58 7.94 16.62 -5.70
N ASP A 59 8.70 17.66 -5.98
CA ASP A 59 8.85 18.78 -5.06
C ASP A 59 7.53 19.54 -4.86
N GLN A 60 6.81 19.78 -5.94
CA GLN A 60 5.51 20.45 -5.97
C GLN A 60 4.39 19.58 -5.42
N TRP A 61 4.44 18.27 -5.68
CA TRP A 61 3.56 17.31 -5.01
C TRP A 61 3.68 17.42 -3.49
N ASN A 62 4.91 17.47 -2.98
CA ASN A 62 5.20 17.51 -1.55
C ASN A 62 4.74 18.82 -0.89
N SER A 63 4.80 19.97 -1.59
CA SER A 63 4.44 21.28 -1.03
C SER A 63 2.95 21.59 -1.09
N ASP A 64 2.28 21.25 -2.18
CA ASP A 64 0.99 21.88 -2.52
C ASP A 64 -0.18 20.90 -2.65
N VAL A 65 0.09 19.59 -2.67
CA VAL A 65 -0.92 18.59 -3.08
C VAL A 65 -1.01 17.40 -2.13
N LYS A 66 0.13 16.95 -1.57
CA LYS A 66 0.23 15.73 -0.76
C LYS A 66 -0.80 15.70 0.38
N GLU A 67 -0.90 16.77 1.17
CA GLU A 67 -1.69 16.75 2.40
C GLU A 67 -3.18 16.62 2.12
N GLU A 68 -3.72 17.31 1.11
CA GLU A 68 -5.14 17.21 0.70
C GLU A 68 -5.46 15.77 0.29
N ILE A 69 -4.76 15.24 -0.72
CA ILE A 69 -5.08 13.94 -1.31
C ILE A 69 -4.78 12.78 -0.36
N LEU A 70 -3.65 12.79 0.35
CA LEU A 70 -3.33 11.68 1.25
C LEU A 70 -4.25 11.64 2.46
N ASN A 71 -4.70 12.79 2.98
CA ASN A 71 -5.63 12.78 4.11
C ASN A 71 -6.98 12.19 3.71
N GLU A 72 -7.52 12.56 2.54
CA GLU A 72 -8.78 12.01 2.03
C GLU A 72 -8.68 10.50 1.79
N LEU A 73 -7.61 10.03 1.13
CA LEU A 73 -7.38 8.59 0.92
C LEU A 73 -7.20 7.81 2.22
N MET A 74 -6.62 8.44 3.24
CA MET A 74 -6.48 7.86 4.57
C MET A 74 -7.84 7.75 5.28
N GLU A 75 -8.71 8.75 5.16
CA GLU A 75 -10.06 8.71 5.71
C GLU A 75 -10.90 7.61 5.05
N ASP A 76 -10.84 7.46 3.73
CA ASP A 76 -11.53 6.38 3.01
C ASP A 76 -11.01 5.00 3.43
N GLY A 77 -9.69 4.83 3.51
CA GLY A 77 -9.08 3.59 3.95
C GLY A 77 -9.46 3.23 5.39
N ILE A 78 -9.51 4.20 6.29
CA ILE A 78 -10.00 4.01 7.67
C ILE A 78 -11.48 3.58 7.66
N GLY A 79 -12.31 4.25 6.85
CA GLY A 79 -13.72 3.95 6.68
C GLY A 79 -13.97 2.53 6.16
N TYR A 80 -13.23 2.13 5.12
CA TYR A 80 -13.31 0.79 4.52
C TYR A 80 -12.86 -0.30 5.50
N THR A 81 -11.73 -0.09 6.17
CA THR A 81 -11.14 -1.11 7.06
C THR A 81 -11.83 -1.23 8.41
N GLY A 82 -12.61 -0.22 8.81
CA GLY A 82 -13.33 -0.19 10.09
C GLY A 82 -12.40 -0.02 11.30
N ILE A 83 -11.23 0.61 11.12
CA ILE A 83 -10.30 0.94 12.20
C ILE A 83 -10.85 2.15 12.95
N ASN A 84 -11.79 1.91 13.86
CA ASN A 84 -12.54 2.97 14.56
C ASN A 84 -11.90 3.44 15.88
N ASP A 85 -10.78 2.86 16.31
CA ASP A 85 -10.09 3.30 17.53
C ASP A 85 -9.03 4.37 17.20
N GLU A 86 -9.11 5.50 17.89
CA GLU A 86 -8.29 6.70 17.62
C GLU A 86 -6.78 6.42 17.75
N ALA A 87 -6.41 5.53 18.68
CA ALA A 87 -5.02 5.17 18.91
C ALA A 87 -4.43 4.38 17.72
N ALA A 88 -5.18 3.42 17.17
CA ALA A 88 -4.80 2.72 15.96
C ALA A 88 -4.77 3.66 14.76
N GLN A 89 -5.78 4.50 14.55
CA GLN A 89 -5.80 5.45 13.43
C GLN A 89 -4.55 6.32 13.42
N LYS A 90 -4.18 6.91 14.57
CA LYS A 90 -2.93 7.69 14.71
C LYS A 90 -1.68 6.86 14.40
N ALA A 91 -1.65 5.60 14.84
CA ALA A 91 -0.52 4.71 14.57
C ALA A 91 -0.39 4.37 13.07
N PHE A 92 -1.50 4.11 12.39
CA PHE A 92 -1.54 3.85 10.95
C PHE A 92 -1.16 5.09 10.12
N VAL A 93 -1.74 6.25 10.43
CA VAL A 93 -1.37 7.54 9.80
C VAL A 93 0.12 7.78 9.96
N LYS A 94 0.66 7.61 11.17
CA LYS A 94 2.10 7.77 11.41
C LYS A 94 2.93 6.78 10.59
N ALA A 95 2.52 5.51 10.51
CA ALA A 95 3.27 4.51 9.76
C ALA A 95 3.34 4.84 8.25
N ILE A 96 2.26 5.41 7.70
CA ILE A 96 2.19 5.82 6.30
C ILE A 96 3.00 7.10 6.05
N ASP A 97 2.95 8.06 6.97
CA ASP A 97 3.79 9.27 6.86
C ASP A 97 5.28 8.94 7.02
N ASP A 98 5.64 8.02 7.92
CA ASP A 98 7.01 7.52 8.07
C ASP A 98 7.48 6.79 6.79
N LEU A 99 6.60 5.98 6.17
CA LEU A 99 6.86 5.31 4.89
C LEU A 99 7.18 6.34 3.81
N TYR A 100 6.28 7.29 3.61
CA TYR A 100 6.42 8.33 2.63
C TYR A 100 7.70 9.15 2.85
N THR A 101 7.92 9.64 4.07
CA THR A 101 9.08 10.47 4.42
C THR A 101 10.38 9.72 4.21
N THR A 102 10.42 8.42 4.57
CA THR A 102 11.59 7.57 4.34
C THR A 102 11.86 7.40 2.86
N VAL A 103 10.84 7.10 2.06
CA VAL A 103 11.00 6.89 0.61
C VAL A 103 11.45 8.16 -0.09
N VAL A 104 10.77 9.30 0.15
CA VAL A 104 11.13 10.60 -0.44
C VAL A 104 12.56 10.99 -0.07
N SER A 105 12.93 10.90 1.21
CA SER A 105 14.29 11.23 1.65
C SER A 105 15.36 10.35 1.00
N LYS A 106 15.06 9.06 0.76
CA LYS A 106 16.00 8.12 0.16
C LYS A 106 16.15 8.28 -1.35
N CYS A 107 15.11 8.77 -2.01
CA CYS A 107 15.02 8.87 -3.47
C CYS A 107 15.09 10.31 -3.99
N GLN A 108 15.45 11.27 -3.13
CA GLN A 108 15.53 12.69 -3.47
C GLN A 108 16.44 12.96 -4.68
N LYS A 109 17.54 12.22 -4.79
CA LYS A 109 18.49 12.40 -5.90
C LYS A 109 17.86 12.01 -7.24
N GLU A 110 17.07 10.93 -7.23
CA GLU A 110 16.40 10.41 -8.41
C GLU A 110 15.14 11.23 -8.77
N SER A 111 14.58 11.99 -7.82
CA SER A 111 13.39 12.83 -8.03
C SER A 111 13.69 14.30 -8.35
N ASP A 112 14.92 14.76 -8.20
CA ASP A 112 15.30 16.17 -8.37
C ASP A 112 15.00 16.66 -9.80
N GLY A 113 14.08 17.62 -9.92
CA GLY A 113 13.61 18.16 -11.20
C GLY A 113 12.87 17.15 -12.09
N LEU A 114 12.50 15.98 -11.58
CA LEU A 114 11.83 14.94 -12.35
C LEU A 114 10.36 15.30 -12.59
N ASN A 115 9.96 15.38 -13.86
CA ASN A 115 8.56 15.33 -14.25
C ASN A 115 8.13 13.86 -14.36
N LEU A 116 7.09 13.46 -13.63
CA LEU A 116 6.60 12.08 -13.67
C LEU A 116 5.97 11.73 -15.03
N CYS A 117 5.64 12.72 -15.87
CA CYS A 117 5.16 12.52 -17.24
C CYS A 117 6.27 12.47 -18.30
N ASP A 118 7.53 12.50 -17.90
CA ASP A 118 8.65 12.25 -18.81
C ASP A 118 8.67 10.78 -19.29
N ASP A 119 9.49 10.52 -20.32
CA ASP A 119 9.70 9.18 -20.86
C ASP A 119 10.12 8.16 -19.77
N GLU A 120 9.72 6.91 -19.96
CA GLU A 120 9.94 5.80 -19.02
C GLU A 120 11.40 5.72 -18.54
N ASP A 121 12.37 5.88 -19.46
CA ASP A 121 13.81 5.82 -19.14
C ASP A 121 14.26 6.85 -18.09
N LYS A 122 13.56 7.99 -17.98
CA LYS A 122 13.87 9.03 -17.00
C LYS A 122 13.16 8.81 -15.66
N VAL A 123 11.96 8.23 -15.69
CA VAL A 123 11.16 8.00 -14.48
C VAL A 123 11.54 6.69 -13.78
N GLN A 124 11.98 5.69 -14.54
CA GLN A 124 12.29 4.35 -14.02
C GLN A 124 13.32 4.34 -12.86
N PRO A 125 14.43 5.11 -12.91
CA PRO A 125 15.38 5.15 -11.79
C PRO A 125 14.72 5.61 -10.47
N PHE A 126 13.78 6.55 -10.54
CA PHE A 126 13.02 6.99 -9.38
C PHE A 126 12.06 5.90 -8.88
N LEU A 127 11.32 5.24 -9.78
CA LEU A 127 10.44 4.11 -9.44
C LEU A 127 11.21 2.95 -8.78
N ASP A 128 12.38 2.60 -9.30
CA ASP A 128 13.24 1.55 -8.74
C ASP A 128 13.74 1.92 -7.33
N CYS A 129 14.12 3.18 -7.14
CA CYS A 129 14.48 3.68 -5.82
C CYS A 129 13.30 3.59 -4.83
N VAL A 130 12.12 4.03 -5.26
CA VAL A 130 10.90 4.03 -4.45
C VAL A 130 10.55 2.62 -4.02
N ASN A 131 10.47 1.69 -4.98
CA ASN A 131 10.11 0.30 -4.73
C ASN A 131 11.11 -0.41 -3.81
N SER A 132 12.42 -0.15 -3.97
CA SER A 132 13.45 -0.77 -3.13
C SER A 132 13.46 -0.25 -1.68
N ASN A 133 13.13 1.02 -1.47
CA ASN A 133 13.13 1.63 -0.13
C ASN A 133 11.80 1.43 0.61
N ALA A 134 10.68 1.33 -0.10
CA ALA A 134 9.34 1.20 0.49
C ALA A 134 9.27 -0.02 1.43
N ARG A 135 9.70 -1.20 0.97
CA ARG A 135 9.67 -2.43 1.78
C ARG A 135 10.44 -2.29 3.10
N THR A 136 11.61 -1.67 3.05
CA THR A 136 12.43 -1.45 4.26
C THR A 136 11.74 -0.47 5.22
N ALA A 137 11.08 0.56 4.69
CA ALA A 137 10.36 1.53 5.50
C ALA A 137 9.12 0.93 6.17
N VAL A 138 8.32 0.13 5.45
CA VAL A 138 7.15 -0.58 6.02
C VAL A 138 7.57 -1.46 7.19
N LEU A 139 8.62 -2.28 7.02
CA LEU A 139 9.09 -3.18 8.07
C LEU A 139 9.55 -2.43 9.34
N LYS A 140 10.06 -1.20 9.21
CA LYS A 140 10.40 -0.36 10.36
C LYS A 140 9.19 0.21 11.09
N GLY A 141 8.06 0.39 10.39
CA GLY A 141 6.80 0.86 10.97
C GLY A 141 6.02 -0.22 11.73
N VAL A 142 6.18 -1.50 11.36
CA VAL A 142 5.44 -2.64 11.95
C VAL A 142 5.45 -2.67 13.49
N PRO A 143 6.58 -2.45 14.20
CA PRO A 143 6.59 -2.50 15.67
C PRO A 143 5.59 -1.56 16.34
N GLY A 144 5.36 -0.37 15.77
CA GLY A 144 4.38 0.60 16.29
C GLY A 144 2.92 0.19 16.08
N LEU A 145 2.68 -0.73 15.15
CA LEU A 145 1.35 -1.23 14.80
C LEU A 145 0.98 -2.51 15.54
N LEU A 146 1.95 -3.23 16.11
CA LEU A 146 1.72 -4.52 16.79
C LEU A 146 0.55 -4.53 17.80
N PRO A 147 0.33 -3.48 18.62
CA PRO A 147 -0.80 -3.46 19.55
C PRO A 147 -2.18 -3.41 18.88
N TYR A 148 -2.24 -2.99 17.62
CA TYR A 148 -3.45 -2.69 16.86
C TYR A 148 -3.71 -3.70 15.73
N ILE A 149 -2.76 -4.58 15.46
CA ILE A 149 -2.83 -5.57 14.38
C ILE A 149 -3.72 -6.74 14.80
N THR A 150 -4.67 -7.07 13.93
CA THR A 150 -5.47 -8.29 13.97
C THR A 150 -5.60 -8.81 12.53
N ASN A 151 -5.91 -10.10 12.36
CA ASN A 151 -6.15 -10.64 11.01
C ASN A 151 -7.18 -9.89 10.22
N ASP A 152 -8.32 -9.59 10.86
CA ASP A 152 -9.44 -8.93 10.20
C ASP A 152 -8.98 -7.57 9.65
N ARG A 153 -8.20 -6.83 10.44
CA ARG A 153 -7.59 -5.57 9.99
C ARG A 153 -6.58 -5.78 8.88
N CYS A 154 -5.68 -6.75 9.02
CA CYS A 154 -4.67 -7.05 8.00
C CYS A 154 -5.32 -7.43 6.67
N GLN A 155 -6.31 -8.33 6.70
CA GLN A 155 -7.06 -8.76 5.54
C GLN A 155 -7.77 -7.58 4.88
N LYS A 156 -8.50 -6.74 5.65
CA LYS A 156 -9.20 -5.58 5.08
C LYS A 156 -8.26 -4.53 4.50
N VAL A 157 -7.11 -4.31 5.14
CA VAL A 157 -6.07 -3.43 4.61
C VAL A 157 -5.55 -4.00 3.29
N ASP A 158 -5.19 -5.28 3.24
CA ASP A 158 -4.74 -5.93 2.01
C ASP A 158 -5.79 -5.84 0.89
N GLU A 159 -7.06 -6.13 1.21
CA GLU A 159 -8.18 -6.04 0.29
C GLU A 159 -8.35 -4.62 -0.25
N TYR A 160 -8.35 -3.60 0.61
CA TYR A 160 -8.50 -2.20 0.20
C TYR A 160 -7.36 -1.74 -0.72
N LEU A 161 -6.12 -2.03 -0.34
CA LEU A 161 -4.93 -1.61 -1.09
C LEU A 161 -4.80 -2.27 -2.46
N ASN A 162 -5.48 -3.39 -2.68
CA ASN A 162 -5.57 -4.08 -3.97
C ASN A 162 -6.93 -3.91 -4.66
N SER A 163 -7.83 -3.08 -4.12
CA SER A 163 -9.20 -2.95 -4.61
C SER A 163 -9.33 -1.98 -5.77
N ASP A 164 -10.37 -2.20 -6.57
CA ASP A 164 -10.87 -1.20 -7.52
C ASP A 164 -11.40 0.04 -6.79
N GLN A 165 -11.94 -0.11 -5.57
CA GLN A 165 -12.41 1.02 -4.75
C GLN A 165 -11.31 2.06 -4.57
N LEU A 166 -10.11 1.65 -4.14
CA LEU A 166 -8.99 2.58 -3.99
C LEU A 166 -8.55 3.16 -5.34
N TRP A 167 -8.27 2.30 -6.33
CA TRP A 167 -7.51 2.74 -7.52
C TRP A 167 -8.36 3.27 -8.67
N LYS A 168 -9.64 2.92 -8.73
CA LYS A 168 -10.56 3.35 -9.80
C LYS A 168 -11.60 4.36 -9.32
N ASP A 169 -11.89 4.41 -8.03
CA ASP A 169 -12.89 5.30 -7.45
C ASP A 169 -12.24 6.37 -6.55
N ASP A 170 -11.74 6.00 -5.37
CA ASP A 170 -11.28 6.94 -4.33
C ASP A 170 -10.08 7.78 -4.80
N PHE A 171 -9.04 7.14 -5.35
CA PHE A 171 -7.86 7.85 -5.86
C PHE A 171 -8.22 8.83 -6.98
N PRO A 172 -8.88 8.43 -8.08
CA PRO A 172 -9.25 9.38 -9.13
C PRO A 172 -10.18 10.50 -8.65
N GLU A 173 -11.09 10.23 -7.71
CA GLU A 173 -12.00 11.23 -7.15
C GLU A 173 -11.24 12.35 -6.45
N HIS A 174 -10.37 12.02 -5.49
CA HIS A 174 -9.56 13.01 -4.75
C HIS A 174 -8.49 13.65 -5.62
N PHE A 175 -7.93 12.89 -6.57
CA PHE A 175 -6.90 13.37 -7.48
C PHE A 175 -7.41 14.38 -8.52
N LYS A 176 -8.73 14.45 -8.72
CA LYS A 176 -9.35 15.41 -9.65
C LYS A 176 -9.03 16.87 -9.31
N SER A 177 -9.00 17.23 -8.02
CA SER A 177 -8.67 18.60 -7.56
C SER A 177 -7.30 19.04 -8.06
N TYR A 178 -6.33 18.12 -8.06
CA TYR A 178 -5.00 18.37 -8.63
C TYR A 178 -5.06 18.54 -10.15
N VAL A 179 -5.71 17.62 -10.86
CA VAL A 179 -5.80 17.68 -12.34
C VAL A 179 -6.47 18.97 -12.82
N ASP A 180 -7.53 19.42 -12.14
CA ASP A 180 -8.27 20.63 -12.50
C ASP A 180 -7.44 21.92 -12.32
N LYS A 181 -6.40 21.89 -11.48
CA LYS A 181 -5.57 23.06 -11.14
C LYS A 181 -4.13 22.95 -11.66
N CYS A 182 -3.74 21.83 -12.27
CA CYS A 182 -2.33 21.50 -12.54
C CYS A 182 -1.61 22.43 -13.52
N HIS A 183 -2.34 23.29 -14.23
CA HIS A 183 -1.78 24.32 -15.12
C HIS A 183 -1.61 25.69 -14.44
N ASP A 184 -2.21 25.88 -13.26
CA ASP A 184 -2.16 27.09 -12.47
C ASP A 184 -1.15 27.01 -11.31
N ILE A 185 -0.67 25.81 -11.01
CA ILE A 185 0.36 25.52 -10.00
C ILE A 185 1.72 25.35 -10.66
#